data_AF-M6HQJ0-F1
#
_entry.id   AF-M6HQJ0-F1
#
_cell.length_a   1.000
_cell.length_b   1.000
_cell.length_c   1.000
_cell.angle_alpha   90.00
_cell.angle_beta   90.00
_cell.angle_gamma   90.00
#
_symmetry.space_group_name_H-M   'P 1'
#
loop_
_entity.id
_entity.type
_entity.pdbx_description
1 polymer ?
#
loop_
_entity_poly.entity_id
_entity_poly.type
_entity_poly.pdbx_seq_one_letter_code
_entity_poly.pdbx_strand_id
1 'polypeptide(L)'
;MILLYPFARKHRRIAYENISHAFPEYTESQKKELVWKSILHIGNLVAGTLFAPRLNQKWMDRYLVYDPKSLEIEKKTNEEGVGVVLISGHFGTWEILVQFMGVRMKGGGIYKKVRNPLVDKLIYKLRTKNGIKLVSTEESSQVTKMLKQGYWIGFGSDQNAGKVGIFVNFFNRPASTYQGPALMAYLTGAKMLLYSVLCGEKGKVIVRVKDLGFVDKKAFTDRETAIRHYTEVWTKALEEEVKLFPEQYFWVHRRWRTKPGDFPGQI
;
A
#
# COMPACT_ATOMS: atom_id res chain seq x y z
N MET A 1 20.28 9.02 -4.02
CA MET A 1 20.51 9.69 -2.72
C MET A 1 21.37 8.79 -1.82
N ILE A 2 22.70 8.83 -1.97
CA ILE A 2 23.67 7.89 -1.34
C ILE A 2 23.82 8.13 0.19
N LEU A 3 23.41 9.30 0.68
CA LEU A 3 23.68 9.79 2.04
C LEU A 3 22.97 9.03 3.17
N LEU A 4 21.88 8.30 2.91
CA LEU A 4 21.14 7.58 3.96
C LEU A 4 21.78 6.24 4.36
N TYR A 5 22.53 5.61 3.47
CA TYR A 5 23.03 4.24 3.68
C TYR A 5 23.99 4.08 4.88
N PRO A 6 25.00 4.95 5.10
CA PRO A 6 25.94 4.75 6.20
C PRO A 6 25.31 4.96 7.60
N PHE A 7 24.28 5.80 7.71
CA PHE A 7 23.64 6.15 8.98
C PHE A 7 22.45 5.24 9.33
N ALA A 8 21.98 4.41 8.39
CA ALA A 8 20.82 3.55 8.56
C ALA A 8 21.14 2.12 9.09
N ARG A 9 22.20 1.93 9.89
CA ARG A 9 22.68 0.58 10.31
C ARG A 9 21.56 -0.35 10.82
N LYS A 10 20.69 0.14 11.72
CA LYS A 10 19.54 -0.60 12.25
C LYS A 10 18.53 -1.00 11.17
N HIS A 11 18.20 -0.07 10.27
CA HIS A 11 17.23 -0.31 9.19
C HIS A 11 17.77 -1.27 8.13
N ARG A 12 19.08 -1.21 7.83
CA ARG A 12 19.74 -2.18 6.95
C ARG A 12 19.66 -3.60 7.50
N ARG A 13 19.88 -3.77 8.81
CA ARG A 13 19.73 -5.07 9.48
C ARG A 13 18.30 -5.60 9.37
N ILE A 14 17.30 -4.76 9.65
CA ILE A 14 15.89 -5.14 9.52
C ILE A 14 15.55 -5.53 8.07
N ALA A 15 15.98 -4.73 7.10
CA ALA A 15 15.78 -5.03 5.68
C ALA A 15 16.44 -6.34 5.28
N TYR A 16 17.67 -6.60 5.74
CA TYR A 16 18.38 -7.83 5.47
C TYR A 16 17.66 -9.07 6.04
N GLU A 17 17.21 -9.00 7.30
CA GLU A 17 16.46 -10.08 7.95
C GLU A 17 15.16 -10.37 7.17
N ASN A 18 14.41 -9.32 6.83
CA ASN A 18 13.17 -9.44 6.06
C ASN A 18 13.40 -10.04 4.66
N ILE A 19 14.39 -9.52 3.92
CA ILE A 19 14.75 -10.00 2.57
C ILE A 19 15.24 -11.44 2.62
N SER A 20 16.04 -11.82 3.60
CA SER A 20 16.55 -13.19 3.74
C SER A 20 15.44 -14.21 3.95
N HIS A 21 14.36 -13.81 4.62
CA HIS A 21 13.17 -14.65 4.76
C HIS A 21 12.28 -14.63 3.52
N ALA A 22 12.15 -13.48 2.86
CA ALA A 22 11.33 -13.32 1.67
C ALA A 22 11.90 -14.04 0.44
N PHE A 23 13.22 -14.08 0.33
CA PHE A 23 13.98 -14.66 -0.77
C PHE A 23 15.08 -15.60 -0.23
N PRO A 24 14.72 -16.73 0.41
CA PRO A 24 15.69 -17.66 0.96
C PRO A 24 16.63 -18.25 -0.09
N GLU A 25 16.18 -18.31 -1.34
CA GLU A 25 16.93 -18.79 -2.51
C GLU A 25 18.02 -17.82 -2.99
N TYR A 26 18.01 -16.56 -2.52
CA TYR A 26 19.03 -15.59 -2.91
C TYR A 26 20.36 -15.89 -2.21
N THR A 27 21.45 -15.73 -2.96
CA THR A 27 22.81 -15.72 -2.41
C THR A 27 23.03 -14.54 -1.47
N GLU A 28 24.05 -14.62 -0.62
CA GLU A 28 24.43 -13.53 0.29
C GLU A 28 24.73 -12.21 -0.45
N SER A 29 25.30 -12.29 -1.65
CA SER A 29 25.56 -11.11 -2.48
C SER A 29 24.25 -10.48 -2.98
N GLN A 30 23.33 -11.29 -3.51
CA GLN A 30 22.02 -10.83 -3.99
C GLN A 30 21.19 -10.19 -2.86
N LYS A 31 21.18 -10.78 -1.66
CA LYS A 31 20.51 -10.21 -0.48
C LYS A 31 21.07 -8.83 -0.13
N LYS A 32 22.40 -8.70 -0.07
CA LYS A 32 23.06 -7.42 0.25
C LYS A 32 22.81 -6.36 -0.82
N GLU A 33 22.84 -6.74 -2.10
CA GLU A 33 22.53 -5.87 -3.21
C GLU A 33 21.07 -5.39 -3.15
N LEU A 34 20.13 -6.29 -2.87
CA LEU A 34 18.72 -5.92 -2.73
C LEU A 34 18.47 -4.99 -1.55
N VAL A 35 19.13 -5.22 -0.40
CA VAL A 35 19.10 -4.27 0.73
C VAL A 35 19.62 -2.91 0.29
N TRP A 36 20.75 -2.85 -0.42
CA TRP A 36 21.30 -1.60 -0.94
C TRP A 36 20.30 -0.87 -1.86
N LYS A 37 19.73 -1.57 -2.85
CA LYS A 37 18.75 -0.99 -3.78
C LYS A 37 17.50 -0.49 -3.06
N SER A 38 16.99 -1.24 -2.07
CA SER A 38 15.83 -0.82 -1.27
C SER A 38 16.09 0.45 -0.45
N ILE A 39 17.27 0.58 0.16
CA ILE A 39 17.64 1.80 0.87
C ILE A 39 17.79 2.99 -0.10
N LEU A 40 18.35 2.77 -1.29
CA LEU A 40 18.41 3.81 -2.32
C LEU A 40 17.01 4.24 -2.78
N HIS A 41 16.08 3.29 -2.93
CA HIS A 41 14.70 3.56 -3.30
C HIS A 41 13.96 4.41 -2.27
N ILE A 42 14.24 4.24 -0.97
CA ILE A 42 13.73 5.14 0.08
C ILE A 42 14.16 6.60 -0.17
N GLY A 43 15.36 6.82 -0.73
CA GLY A 43 15.77 8.14 -1.17
C GLY A 43 14.92 8.70 -2.31
N ASN A 44 14.54 7.86 -3.28
CA ASN A 44 13.64 8.23 -4.37
C ASN A 44 12.24 8.57 -3.84
N LEU A 45 11.74 7.81 -2.85
CA LEU A 45 10.47 8.08 -2.17
C LEU A 45 10.45 9.48 -1.55
N VAL A 46 11.48 9.83 -0.76
CA VAL A 46 11.59 11.15 -0.12
C VAL A 46 11.65 12.26 -1.18
N ALA A 47 12.46 12.08 -2.24
CA ALA A 47 12.50 13.03 -3.35
C ALA A 47 11.12 13.17 -4.01
N GLY A 48 10.42 12.06 -4.26
CA GLY A 48 9.07 12.04 -4.82
C GLY A 48 8.07 12.81 -3.97
N THR A 49 8.11 12.68 -2.64
CA THR A 49 7.28 13.48 -1.72
C THR A 49 7.56 14.97 -1.87
N LEU A 50 8.82 15.38 -1.98
CA LEU A 50 9.20 16.79 -2.10
C LEU A 50 8.82 17.38 -3.47
N PHE A 51 8.86 16.58 -4.53
CA PHE A 51 8.43 16.98 -5.87
C PHE A 51 6.92 16.83 -6.10
N ALA A 52 6.16 16.27 -5.14
CA ALA A 52 4.71 16.09 -5.22
C ALA A 52 3.94 17.34 -5.73
N PRO A 53 4.27 18.59 -5.34
CA PRO A 53 3.59 19.77 -5.85
C PRO A 53 3.66 19.97 -7.36
N ARG A 54 4.66 19.38 -8.03
CA ARG A 54 4.89 19.49 -9.49
C ARG A 54 4.17 18.40 -10.29
N LEU A 55 3.56 17.42 -9.63
CA LEU A 55 2.83 16.31 -10.24
C LEU A 55 1.42 16.75 -10.68
N ASN A 56 1.37 17.62 -11.69
CA ASN A 56 0.13 18.03 -12.36
C ASN A 56 -0.21 17.11 -13.54
N GLN A 57 -1.35 17.33 -14.19
CA GLN A 57 -1.79 16.53 -15.34
C GLN A 57 -0.72 16.43 -16.44
N LYS A 58 -0.07 17.54 -16.78
CA LYS A 58 0.99 17.57 -17.81
C LYS A 58 2.20 16.70 -17.46
N TRP A 59 2.55 16.63 -16.17
CA TRP A 59 3.57 15.69 -15.70
C TRP A 59 3.08 14.25 -15.84
N MET A 60 1.84 13.98 -15.44
CA MET A 60 1.25 12.64 -15.54
C MET A 60 1.25 12.12 -16.97
N ASP A 61 0.81 12.92 -17.93
CA ASP A 61 0.78 12.56 -19.36
C ASP A 61 2.17 12.23 -19.91
N ARG A 62 3.21 12.87 -19.37
CA ARG A 62 4.59 12.67 -19.81
C ARG A 62 5.26 11.47 -19.16
N TYR A 63 4.99 11.18 -17.89
CA TYR A 63 5.78 10.25 -17.10
C TYR A 63 5.04 8.99 -16.67
N LEU A 64 3.70 8.98 -16.63
CA LEU A 64 2.95 7.77 -16.32
C LEU A 64 2.98 6.79 -17.49
N VAL A 65 3.10 5.51 -17.14
CA VAL A 65 2.99 4.37 -18.05
C VAL A 65 2.01 3.39 -17.43
N TYR A 66 0.97 3.03 -18.17
CA TYR A 66 0.03 1.98 -17.79
C TYR A 66 0.32 0.75 -18.60
N ASP A 67 0.23 -0.42 -17.99
CA ASP A 67 -0.11 -1.58 -18.78
C ASP A 67 -1.59 -1.46 -19.25
N PRO A 68 -1.93 -1.88 -20.48
CA PRO A 68 -3.28 -1.73 -21.02
C PRO A 68 -4.39 -2.34 -20.14
N LYS A 69 -4.10 -3.46 -19.47
CA LYS A 69 -5.04 -4.16 -18.60
C LYS A 69 -5.40 -3.33 -17.37
N SER A 70 -4.43 -2.64 -16.78
CA SER A 70 -4.68 -1.73 -15.66
C SER A 70 -5.62 -0.58 -16.02
N LEU A 71 -5.45 -0.01 -17.22
CA LEU A 71 -6.33 1.06 -17.70
C LEU A 71 -7.76 0.55 -17.93
N GLU A 72 -7.91 -0.67 -18.45
CA GLU A 72 -9.21 -1.32 -18.63
C GLU A 72 -9.93 -1.55 -17.29
N ILE A 73 -9.20 -2.04 -16.27
CA ILE A 73 -9.74 -2.25 -14.92
C ILE A 73 -10.24 -0.93 -14.32
N GLU A 74 -9.44 0.15 -14.42
CA GLU A 74 -9.85 1.48 -13.94
C GLU A 74 -11.10 1.97 -14.66
N LYS A 75 -11.13 1.89 -16.00
CA LYS A 75 -12.25 2.35 -16.81
C LYS A 75 -13.53 1.61 -16.45
N LYS A 76 -13.49 0.27 -16.42
CA LYS A 76 -14.64 -0.57 -16.06
C LYS A 76 -15.14 -0.27 -14.64
N THR A 77 -14.24 -0.12 -13.69
CA THR A 77 -14.62 0.19 -12.30
C THR A 77 -15.28 1.56 -12.18
N ASN A 78 -14.82 2.54 -12.96
CA ASN A 78 -15.43 3.86 -13.01
C ASN A 78 -16.83 3.83 -13.65
N GLU A 79 -17.03 3.01 -14.70
CA GLU A 79 -18.34 2.78 -15.33
C GLU A 79 -19.33 2.06 -14.39
N GLU A 80 -18.85 1.15 -13.53
CA GLU A 80 -19.67 0.48 -12.49
C GLU A 80 -20.21 1.47 -11.43
N GLY A 81 -19.58 2.64 -11.26
CA GLY A 81 -20.04 3.68 -10.32
C GLY A 81 -19.97 3.29 -8.84
N VAL A 82 -19.20 2.24 -8.51
CA VAL A 82 -19.07 1.69 -7.16
C VAL A 82 -17.94 2.35 -6.38
N GLY A 83 -18.02 2.29 -5.04
CA GLY A 83 -16.89 2.67 -4.19
C GLY A 83 -15.69 1.75 -4.39
N VAL A 84 -14.49 2.25 -4.14
CA VAL A 84 -13.25 1.49 -4.31
C VAL A 84 -12.44 1.46 -3.02
N VAL A 85 -12.23 0.27 -2.48
CA VAL A 85 -11.18 0.02 -1.50
C VAL A 85 -9.87 -0.10 -2.26
N LEU A 86 -9.11 1.00 -2.28
CA LEU A 86 -7.83 1.09 -2.97
C LEU A 86 -6.75 0.60 -2.01
N ILE A 87 -6.18 -0.56 -2.32
CA ILE A 87 -5.12 -1.19 -1.52
C ILE A 87 -3.79 -0.86 -2.18
N SER A 88 -2.82 -0.44 -1.39
CA SER A 88 -1.44 -0.32 -1.84
C SER A 88 -0.51 -0.69 -0.69
N GLY A 89 0.72 -1.07 -1.00
CA GLY A 89 1.75 -1.28 0.01
C GLY A 89 2.53 0.00 0.29
N HIS A 90 3.39 -0.04 1.31
CA HIS A 90 4.57 0.81 1.35
C HIS A 90 5.56 0.28 0.29
N PHE A 91 5.17 0.45 -0.97
CA PHE A 91 5.72 -0.19 -2.15
C PHE A 91 5.70 0.79 -3.32
N GLY A 92 6.76 0.83 -4.11
CA GLY A 92 6.87 1.78 -5.21
C GLY A 92 6.94 3.22 -4.69
N THR A 93 6.08 4.09 -5.21
CA THR A 93 6.01 5.53 -4.94
C THR A 93 4.59 5.95 -4.57
N TRP A 94 4.13 5.54 -3.38
CA TRP A 94 2.75 5.78 -2.92
C TRP A 94 2.37 7.26 -2.77
N GLU A 95 3.32 8.18 -2.60
CA GLU A 95 2.99 9.61 -2.61
C GLU A 95 2.56 10.09 -4.00
N ILE A 96 3.13 9.52 -5.07
CA ILE A 96 2.68 9.79 -6.44
C ILE A 96 1.28 9.24 -6.63
N LEU A 97 1.00 8.02 -6.14
CA LEU A 97 -0.34 7.41 -6.18
C LEU A 97 -1.41 8.35 -5.59
N VAL A 98 -1.16 8.94 -4.41
CA VAL A 98 -2.15 9.84 -3.78
C VAL A 98 -2.40 11.09 -4.63
N GLN A 99 -1.35 11.70 -5.18
CA GLN A 99 -1.50 12.87 -6.06
C GLN A 99 -2.22 12.52 -7.36
N PHE A 100 -1.80 11.41 -7.96
CA PHE A 100 -2.34 10.84 -9.18
C PHE A 100 -3.84 10.58 -9.07
N MET A 101 -4.25 9.83 -8.05
CA MET A 101 -5.66 9.51 -7.84
C MET A 101 -6.50 10.76 -7.55
N GLY A 102 -5.93 11.77 -6.86
CA GLY A 102 -6.64 13.01 -6.56
C GLY A 102 -6.99 13.86 -7.78
N VAL A 103 -6.21 13.76 -8.86
CA VAL A 103 -6.52 14.46 -10.11
C VAL A 103 -7.58 13.71 -10.94
N ARG A 104 -7.68 12.38 -10.78
CA ARG A 104 -8.54 11.54 -11.64
C ARG A 104 -9.88 11.17 -11.03
N MET A 105 -9.92 10.96 -9.71
CA MET A 105 -11.11 10.46 -9.02
C MET A 105 -11.28 11.13 -7.66
N LYS A 106 -12.52 11.45 -7.31
CA LYS A 106 -12.85 11.92 -5.96
C LYS A 106 -12.61 10.78 -4.97
N GLY A 107 -11.82 11.04 -3.92
CA GLY A 107 -11.50 10.02 -2.94
C GLY A 107 -10.77 10.55 -1.73
N GLY A 108 -10.28 9.60 -0.95
CA GLY A 108 -9.63 9.86 0.32
C GLY A 108 -8.58 8.82 0.68
N GLY A 109 -7.79 9.12 1.70
CA GLY A 109 -6.82 8.18 2.25
C GLY A 109 -6.97 8.08 3.75
N ILE A 110 -6.78 6.89 4.30
CA ILE A 110 -6.62 6.74 5.75
C ILE A 110 -5.35 7.46 6.18
N TYR A 111 -5.49 8.38 7.12
CA TYR A 111 -4.39 9.20 7.61
C TYR A 111 -4.14 8.96 9.10
N LYS A 112 -2.90 8.64 9.42
CA LYS A 112 -2.39 8.61 10.78
C LYS A 112 -1.44 9.77 10.97
N LYS A 113 -1.66 10.54 12.04
CA LYS A 113 -0.82 11.67 12.40
C LYS A 113 0.65 11.25 12.53
N VAL A 114 1.53 11.99 11.87
CA VAL A 114 2.98 11.83 11.98
C VAL A 114 3.46 12.52 13.25
N ARG A 115 4.44 11.91 13.95
CA ARG A 115 4.90 12.37 15.28
C ARG A 115 5.44 13.81 15.26
N ASN A 116 6.16 14.20 14.20
CA ASN A 116 6.68 15.56 14.07
C ASN A 116 5.58 16.47 13.48
N PRO A 117 5.13 17.50 14.19
CA PRO A 117 4.00 18.33 13.76
C PRO A 117 4.27 19.15 12.49
N LEU A 118 5.52 19.54 12.23
CA LEU A 118 5.87 20.28 11.01
C LEU A 118 5.82 19.36 9.78
N VAL A 119 6.33 18.14 9.93
CA VAL A 119 6.27 17.11 8.88
C VAL A 119 4.83 16.67 8.63
N ASP A 120 4.06 16.49 9.71
CA ASP A 120 2.63 16.17 9.66
C ASP A 120 1.85 17.21 8.85
N LYS A 121 1.99 18.50 9.20
CA LYS A 121 1.36 19.61 8.49
C LYS A 121 1.75 19.67 7.01
N LEU A 122 3.03 19.42 6.69
CA LEU A 122 3.51 19.38 5.31
C LEU A 122 2.84 18.24 4.53
N ILE A 123 2.89 17.00 5.05
CA ILE A 123 2.29 15.83 4.39
C ILE A 123 0.79 16.01 4.21
N TYR A 124 0.10 16.50 5.24
CA TYR A 124 -1.34 16.78 5.19
C TYR A 124 -1.66 17.76 4.05
N LYS A 125 -0.95 18.90 3.99
CA LYS A 125 -1.13 19.91 2.94
C LYS A 125 -0.85 19.35 1.54
N LEU A 126 0.19 18.55 1.40
CA LEU A 126 0.54 17.95 0.10
C LEU A 126 -0.55 16.99 -0.37
N ARG A 127 -0.99 16.08 0.51
CA ARG A 127 -1.97 15.05 0.14
C ARG A 127 -3.36 15.62 -0.13
N THR A 128 -3.78 16.68 0.59
CA THR A 128 -5.11 17.30 0.39
C THR A 128 -5.18 18.29 -0.79
N LYS A 129 -4.06 18.65 -1.40
CA LYS A 129 -3.96 19.67 -2.46
C LYS A 129 -4.95 19.45 -3.62
N ASN A 130 -5.14 18.21 -4.05
CA ASN A 130 -6.01 17.86 -5.18
C ASN A 130 -7.41 17.41 -4.74
N GLY A 131 -7.92 17.92 -3.61
CA GLY A 131 -9.28 17.60 -3.12
C GLY A 131 -9.42 16.23 -2.44
N ILE A 132 -8.31 15.53 -2.19
CA ILE A 132 -8.27 14.31 -1.40
C ILE A 132 -8.72 14.58 0.03
N LYS A 133 -9.62 13.75 0.53
CA LYS A 133 -10.02 13.78 1.94
C LYS A 133 -9.16 12.82 2.75
N LEU A 134 -8.42 13.33 3.73
CA LEU A 134 -7.72 12.49 4.68
C LEU A 134 -8.65 12.18 5.85
N VAL A 135 -8.92 10.89 6.08
CA VAL A 135 -9.85 10.41 7.10
C VAL A 135 -9.06 9.74 8.22
N SER A 136 -9.39 10.05 9.47
CA SER A 136 -8.74 9.41 10.62
C SER A 136 -9.08 7.93 10.69
N THR A 137 -8.16 7.11 11.21
CA THR A 137 -8.43 5.70 11.53
C THR A 137 -9.56 5.53 12.55
N GLU A 138 -9.86 6.56 13.33
CA GLU A 138 -10.92 6.57 14.34
C GLU A 138 -12.31 6.87 13.73
N GLU A 139 -12.36 7.40 12.51
CA GLU A 139 -13.58 7.85 11.82
C GLU A 139 -14.10 6.81 10.82
N SER A 140 -14.27 5.56 11.27
CA SER A 140 -14.72 4.45 10.42
C SER A 140 -16.09 4.68 9.74
N SER A 141 -16.96 5.46 10.36
CA SER A 141 -18.26 5.86 9.80
C SER A 141 -18.11 6.76 8.56
N GLN A 142 -17.14 7.67 8.55
CA GLN A 142 -16.85 8.53 7.42
C GLN A 142 -16.29 7.74 6.24
N VAL A 143 -15.40 6.77 6.50
CA VAL A 143 -14.87 5.84 5.49
C VAL A 143 -16.02 5.08 4.83
N THR A 144 -16.92 4.52 5.64
CA THR A 144 -18.10 3.77 5.17
C THR A 144 -19.00 4.65 4.30
N LYS A 145 -19.27 5.88 4.74
CA LYS A 145 -20.10 6.85 4.00
C LYS A 145 -19.49 7.19 2.65
N MET A 146 -18.19 7.47 2.61
CA MET A 146 -17.49 7.84 1.37
C MET A 146 -17.50 6.69 0.36
N LEU A 147 -17.18 5.47 0.79
CA LEU A 147 -17.22 4.29 -0.09
C LEU A 147 -18.61 4.04 -0.65
N LYS A 148 -19.67 4.16 0.17
CA LYS A 148 -21.07 4.06 -0.31
C LYS A 148 -21.48 5.16 -1.28
N GLN A 149 -20.75 6.28 -1.32
CA GLN A 149 -20.96 7.39 -2.26
C GLN A 149 -20.13 7.24 -3.56
N GLY A 150 -19.46 6.10 -3.79
CA GLY A 150 -18.64 5.89 -4.98
C GLY A 150 -17.22 6.48 -4.89
N TYR A 151 -16.79 6.97 -3.71
CA TYR A 151 -15.42 7.46 -3.54
C TYR A 151 -14.46 6.28 -3.40
N TRP A 152 -13.21 6.48 -3.80
CA TRP A 152 -12.14 5.57 -3.42
C TRP A 152 -11.57 5.94 -2.04
N ILE A 153 -11.16 4.93 -1.27
CA ILE A 153 -10.39 5.11 -0.04
C ILE A 153 -9.10 4.28 -0.10
N GLY A 154 -7.96 4.96 0.06
CA GLY A 154 -6.62 4.37 0.06
C GLY A 154 -6.21 3.75 1.41
N PHE A 155 -5.73 2.52 1.37
CA PHE A 155 -5.23 1.76 2.52
C PHE A 155 -3.77 1.29 2.30
N GLY A 156 -2.86 1.79 3.15
CA GLY A 156 -1.47 1.32 3.28
C GLY A 156 -1.33 0.29 4.41
N SER A 157 -2.00 -0.86 4.28
CA SER A 157 -2.26 -1.81 5.37
C SER A 157 -1.21 -2.91 5.53
N ASP A 158 -0.08 -2.81 4.85
CA ASP A 158 0.98 -3.82 4.78
C ASP A 158 2.03 -3.70 5.90
N GLN A 159 1.84 -2.84 6.90
CA GLN A 159 2.69 -2.75 8.09
C GLN A 159 2.17 -3.64 9.24
N ASN A 160 2.99 -3.84 10.26
CA ASN A 160 2.65 -4.71 11.39
C ASN A 160 1.47 -4.13 12.19
N ALA A 161 0.32 -4.80 12.17
CA ALA A 161 -0.88 -4.35 12.85
C ALA A 161 -0.86 -4.60 14.36
N GLY A 162 0.06 -5.45 14.85
CA GLY A 162 0.17 -5.75 16.28
C GLY A 162 -1.03 -6.54 16.79
N LYS A 163 -1.55 -6.16 17.96
CA LYS A 163 -2.65 -6.88 18.65
C LYS A 163 -4.02 -6.81 17.95
N VAL A 164 -4.20 -5.90 17.00
CA VAL A 164 -5.49 -5.67 16.32
C VAL A 164 -5.54 -6.29 14.93
N GLY A 165 -4.43 -6.89 14.48
CA GLY A 165 -4.36 -7.55 13.18
C GLY A 165 -4.78 -9.01 13.26
N ILE A 166 -5.05 -9.59 12.10
CA ILE A 166 -5.12 -11.03 11.93
C ILE A 166 -3.83 -11.55 11.32
N PHE A 167 -3.48 -12.79 11.64
CA PHE A 167 -2.36 -13.46 11.01
C PHE A 167 -2.78 -14.01 9.65
N VAL A 168 -2.14 -13.51 8.60
CA VAL A 168 -2.14 -14.05 7.24
C VAL A 168 -0.69 -14.18 6.77
N ASN A 169 -0.43 -15.07 5.83
CA ASN A 169 0.93 -15.26 5.33
C ASN A 169 1.32 -14.13 4.38
N PHE A 170 2.55 -13.62 4.57
CA PHE A 170 3.24 -12.75 3.62
C PHE A 170 4.67 -13.29 3.51
N PHE A 171 5.08 -13.69 2.31
CA PHE A 171 6.29 -14.43 2.03
C PHE A 171 6.42 -15.71 2.89
N ASN A 172 5.38 -16.55 2.85
CA ASN A 172 5.31 -17.82 3.60
C ASN A 172 5.50 -17.71 5.12
N ARG A 173 5.37 -16.51 5.68
CA ARG A 173 5.54 -16.26 7.11
C ARG A 173 4.30 -15.52 7.66
N PRO A 174 3.71 -15.99 8.76
CA PRO A 174 2.56 -15.31 9.38
C PRO A 174 2.92 -13.88 9.79
N ALA A 175 2.13 -12.91 9.31
CA ALA A 175 2.28 -11.49 9.62
C ALA A 175 0.96 -10.93 10.17
N SER A 176 1.04 -10.20 11.29
CA SER A 176 -0.13 -9.48 11.82
C SER A 176 -0.52 -8.34 10.88
N THR A 177 -1.71 -8.44 10.30
CA THR A 177 -2.17 -7.65 9.16
C THR A 177 -3.50 -6.97 9.44
N TYR A 178 -3.62 -5.71 9.02
CA TYR A 178 -4.83 -4.93 9.22
C TYR A 178 -5.99 -5.48 8.39
N GLN A 179 -7.13 -5.71 9.04
CA GLN A 179 -8.37 -6.15 8.40
C GLN A 179 -9.13 -5.02 7.69
N GLY A 180 -8.75 -3.77 7.93
CA GLY A 180 -9.46 -2.57 7.46
C GLY A 180 -9.92 -2.61 6.00
N PRO A 181 -9.06 -2.98 5.03
CA PRO A 181 -9.47 -3.05 3.63
C PRO A 181 -10.62 -4.04 3.39
N ALA A 182 -10.47 -5.29 3.83
CA ALA A 182 -11.46 -6.34 3.63
C ALA A 182 -12.75 -6.06 4.43
N LEU A 183 -12.63 -5.53 5.65
CA LEU A 183 -13.77 -5.12 6.45
C LEU A 183 -14.58 -4.01 5.76
N MET A 184 -13.92 -2.98 5.25
CA MET A 184 -14.60 -1.87 4.58
C MET A 184 -15.26 -2.34 3.28
N ALA A 185 -14.62 -3.20 2.49
CA ALA A 185 -15.23 -3.81 1.31
C ALA A 185 -16.49 -4.63 1.69
N TYR A 186 -16.40 -5.46 2.74
CA TYR A 186 -17.54 -6.22 3.25
C TYR A 186 -18.69 -5.30 3.69
N LEU A 187 -18.42 -4.23 4.44
CA LEU A 187 -19.47 -3.34 4.96
C LEU A 187 -20.15 -2.48 3.89
N THR A 188 -19.44 -2.16 2.82
CA THR A 188 -19.87 -1.14 1.84
C THR A 188 -20.27 -1.72 0.49
N GLY A 189 -19.84 -2.94 0.16
CA GLY A 189 -19.96 -3.47 -1.20
C GLY A 189 -18.98 -2.84 -2.19
N ALA A 190 -17.99 -2.08 -1.69
CA ALA A 190 -16.95 -1.49 -2.52
C ALA A 190 -16.05 -2.56 -3.15
N LYS A 191 -15.60 -2.29 -4.37
CA LYS A 191 -14.65 -3.14 -5.10
C LYS A 191 -13.26 -3.02 -4.51
N MET A 192 -12.52 -4.12 -4.43
CA MET A 192 -11.14 -4.13 -3.97
C MET A 192 -10.20 -4.07 -5.16
N LEU A 193 -9.35 -3.05 -5.22
CA LEU A 193 -8.31 -2.92 -6.24
C LEU A 193 -6.94 -2.76 -5.57
N LEU A 194 -5.95 -3.53 -6.03
CA LEU A 194 -4.55 -3.31 -5.62
C LEU A 194 -3.86 -2.41 -6.63
N TYR A 195 -3.27 -1.30 -6.16
CA TYR A 195 -2.48 -0.38 -6.94
C TYR A 195 -0.99 -0.51 -6.60
N SER A 196 -0.18 -0.78 -7.60
CA SER A 196 1.28 -0.63 -7.57
C SER A 196 1.67 0.58 -8.43
N VAL A 197 2.24 1.61 -7.82
CA VAL A 197 2.76 2.79 -8.54
C VAL A 197 4.27 2.78 -8.39
N LEU A 198 4.99 2.36 -9.42
CA LEU A 198 6.40 1.97 -9.36
C LEU A 198 7.28 3.01 -10.04
N CYS A 199 8.51 3.19 -9.54
CA CYS A 199 9.55 3.88 -10.31
C CYS A 199 9.97 2.99 -11.48
N GLY A 200 9.84 3.52 -12.69
CA GLY A 200 10.40 2.93 -13.91
C GLY A 200 11.70 3.63 -14.33
N GLU A 201 12.22 3.23 -15.49
CA GLU A 201 13.41 3.83 -16.06
C GLU A 201 13.18 5.29 -16.51
N LYS A 202 14.26 6.07 -16.57
CA LYS A 202 14.25 7.46 -17.10
C LYS A 202 13.19 8.37 -16.46
N GLY A 203 12.87 8.12 -15.19
CA GLY A 203 11.88 8.88 -14.43
C GLY A 203 10.42 8.57 -14.78
N LYS A 204 10.17 7.51 -15.57
CA LYS A 204 8.82 7.00 -15.79
C LYS A 204 8.24 6.44 -14.49
N VAL A 205 6.92 6.46 -14.38
CA VAL A 205 6.18 5.85 -13.27
C VAL A 205 5.19 4.86 -13.85
N ILE A 206 5.34 3.60 -13.43
CA ILE A 206 4.53 2.49 -13.93
C ILE A 206 3.34 2.32 -12.98
N VAL A 207 2.12 2.39 -13.51
CA VAL A 207 0.90 2.13 -12.75
C VAL A 207 0.39 0.75 -13.14
N ARG A 208 0.27 -0.13 -12.15
CA ARG A 208 -0.30 -1.47 -12.29
C ARG A 208 -1.47 -1.60 -11.32
N VAL A 209 -2.58 -2.15 -11.81
CA VAL A 209 -3.81 -2.35 -11.07
C VAL A 209 -4.21 -3.81 -11.19
N LYS A 210 -4.44 -4.47 -10.05
CA LYS A 210 -5.07 -5.80 -10.01
C LYS A 210 -6.50 -5.65 -9.48
N ASP A 211 -7.45 -6.18 -10.24
CA ASP A 211 -8.83 -6.35 -9.79
C ASP A 211 -8.91 -7.54 -8.83
N LEU A 212 -9.26 -7.27 -7.57
CA LEU A 212 -9.45 -8.30 -6.53
C LEU A 212 -10.94 -8.63 -6.32
N GLY A 213 -11.82 -8.00 -7.10
CA GLY A 213 -13.25 -8.24 -7.10
C GLY A 213 -13.99 -7.61 -5.92
N PHE A 214 -15.18 -8.15 -5.69
CA PHE A 214 -16.07 -7.78 -4.59
C PHE A 214 -16.04 -8.86 -3.52
N VAL A 215 -16.35 -8.49 -2.29
CA VAL A 215 -16.53 -9.45 -1.20
C VAL A 215 -17.85 -10.21 -1.40
N ASP A 216 -17.77 -11.48 -1.79
CA ASP A 216 -18.93 -12.35 -1.90
C ASP A 216 -19.34 -12.87 -0.52
N LYS A 217 -20.26 -12.16 0.13
CA LYS A 217 -20.75 -12.52 1.47
C LYS A 217 -21.43 -13.89 1.51
N LYS A 218 -21.96 -14.39 0.39
CA LYS A 218 -22.71 -15.65 0.36
C LYS A 218 -21.79 -16.88 0.29
N ALA A 219 -20.53 -16.68 -0.11
CA ALA A 219 -19.54 -17.75 -0.20
C ALA A 219 -18.91 -18.13 1.16
N PHE A 220 -19.27 -17.45 2.25
CA PHE A 220 -18.67 -17.66 3.58
C PHE A 220 -19.73 -17.85 4.65
N THR A 221 -19.39 -18.65 5.65
CA THR A 221 -20.25 -18.96 6.81
C THR A 221 -20.53 -17.76 7.70
N ASP A 222 -19.55 -16.87 7.82
CA ASP A 222 -19.56 -15.74 8.72
C ASP A 222 -18.67 -14.60 8.18
N ARG A 223 -18.78 -13.44 8.83
CA ARG A 223 -18.08 -12.22 8.45
C ARG A 223 -16.56 -12.36 8.65
N GLU A 224 -16.14 -12.94 9.76
CA GLU A 224 -14.73 -13.07 10.14
C GLU A 224 -13.96 -13.92 9.11
N THR A 225 -14.56 -15.03 8.66
CA THR A 225 -14.02 -15.92 7.63
C THR A 225 -13.91 -15.20 6.28
N ALA A 226 -14.93 -14.45 5.88
CA ALA A 226 -14.86 -13.63 4.66
C ALA A 226 -13.73 -12.58 4.74
N ILE A 227 -13.65 -11.84 5.85
CA ILE A 227 -12.61 -10.81 6.05
C ILE A 227 -11.21 -11.43 6.00
N ARG A 228 -11.01 -12.60 6.63
CA ARG A 228 -9.74 -13.34 6.57
C ARG A 228 -9.37 -13.69 5.14
N HIS A 229 -10.28 -14.34 4.40
CA HIS A 229 -10.06 -14.73 3.02
C HIS A 229 -9.65 -13.54 2.14
N TYR A 230 -10.42 -12.46 2.15
CA TYR A 230 -10.09 -11.28 1.33
C TYR A 230 -8.83 -10.56 1.82
N THR A 231 -8.46 -10.70 3.10
CA THR A 231 -7.17 -10.24 3.61
C THR A 231 -6.00 -11.03 3.03
N GLU A 232 -6.15 -12.35 2.90
CA GLU A 232 -5.18 -13.23 2.24
C GLU A 232 -5.07 -12.92 0.74
N VAL A 233 -6.20 -12.69 0.06
CA VAL A 233 -6.26 -12.34 -1.37
C VAL A 233 -5.42 -11.10 -1.66
N TRP A 234 -5.66 -9.98 -0.96
CA TRP A 234 -4.91 -8.76 -1.23
C TRP A 234 -3.44 -8.87 -0.78
N THR A 235 -3.17 -9.59 0.32
CA THR A 235 -1.80 -9.78 0.80
C THR A 235 -0.96 -10.59 -0.19
N LYS A 236 -1.55 -11.65 -0.77
CA LYS A 236 -0.92 -12.45 -1.83
C LYS A 236 -0.71 -11.63 -3.10
N ALA A 237 -1.70 -10.84 -3.51
CA ALA A 237 -1.59 -9.98 -4.68
C ALA A 237 -0.46 -8.95 -4.53
N LEU A 238 -0.28 -8.39 -3.32
CA LEU A 238 0.84 -7.52 -2.98
C LEU A 238 2.17 -8.29 -2.99
N GLU A 239 2.23 -9.48 -2.41
CA GLU A 239 3.43 -10.33 -2.43
C GLU A 239 3.93 -10.59 -3.85
N GLU A 240 3.02 -10.93 -4.77
CA GLU A 240 3.34 -11.14 -6.19
C GLU A 240 3.92 -9.88 -6.84
N GLU A 241 3.38 -8.70 -6.54
CA GLU A 241 3.91 -7.44 -7.08
C GLU A 241 5.27 -7.08 -6.46
N VAL A 242 5.46 -7.34 -5.16
CA VAL A 242 6.77 -7.17 -4.50
C VAL A 242 7.80 -8.12 -5.08
N LYS A 243 7.44 -9.35 -5.45
CA LYS A 243 8.36 -10.29 -6.11
C LYS A 243 8.85 -9.78 -7.48
N LEU A 244 8.03 -9.00 -8.18
CA LEU A 244 8.41 -8.41 -9.48
C LEU A 244 9.35 -7.21 -9.33
N PHE A 245 9.19 -6.40 -8.28
CA PHE A 245 9.99 -5.20 -8.03
C PHE A 245 10.51 -5.15 -6.59
N PRO A 246 11.27 -6.16 -6.14
CA PRO A 246 11.59 -6.34 -4.72
C PRO A 246 12.37 -5.17 -4.15
N GLU A 247 13.15 -4.46 -4.97
CA GLU A 247 13.89 -3.28 -4.54
C GLU A 247 13.01 -2.10 -4.15
N GLN A 248 11.75 -2.08 -4.58
CA GLN A 248 10.86 -0.94 -4.33
C GLN A 248 9.98 -1.12 -3.09
N TYR A 249 10.08 -2.26 -2.39
CA TYR A 249 9.34 -2.49 -1.16
C TYR A 249 10.07 -1.91 0.06
N PHE A 250 9.30 -1.40 1.03
CA PHE A 250 9.81 -0.75 2.24
C PHE A 250 10.28 -1.78 3.29
N TRP A 251 11.33 -2.52 2.94
CA TRP A 251 11.89 -3.62 3.74
C TRP A 251 12.41 -3.21 5.12
N VAL A 252 12.56 -1.91 5.39
CA VAL A 252 13.06 -1.40 6.67
C VAL A 252 12.03 -1.43 7.81
N HIS A 253 10.76 -1.71 7.50
CA HIS A 253 9.72 -1.88 8.51
C HIS A 253 9.81 -3.26 9.18
N ARG A 254 9.54 -3.33 10.50
CA ARG A 254 9.50 -4.60 11.24
C ARG A 254 8.17 -5.33 11.02
N ARG A 255 7.89 -5.76 9.79
CA ARG A 255 6.62 -6.38 9.37
C ARG A 255 6.26 -7.60 10.22
N TRP A 256 7.23 -8.45 10.54
CA TRP A 256 7.05 -9.66 11.37
C TRP A 256 7.45 -9.47 12.84
N ARG A 257 7.30 -8.25 13.38
CA ARG A 257 7.60 -7.98 14.80
C ARG A 257 6.69 -8.78 15.73
N THR A 258 5.40 -8.83 15.42
CA THR A 258 4.39 -9.55 16.19
C THR A 258 4.31 -10.99 15.70
N LYS A 259 4.36 -11.95 16.61
CA LYS A 259 4.36 -13.39 16.34
C LYS A 259 3.05 -14.03 16.79
N PRO A 260 2.61 -15.13 16.14
CA PRO A 260 1.55 -15.97 16.69
C PRO A 260 1.90 -16.38 18.12
N GLY A 261 0.95 -16.27 19.04
CA GLY A 261 1.14 -16.56 20.47
C GLY A 261 1.56 -15.36 21.34
N ASP A 262 1.97 -14.22 20.77
CA ASP A 262 2.24 -12.99 21.55
C ASP A 262 0.99 -12.50 22.32
N PHE A 263 -0.20 -12.85 21.83
CA PHE A 263 -1.49 -12.54 22.43
C PHE A 263 -2.37 -13.80 22.46
N PRO A 264 -2.37 -14.58 23.56
CA PRO A 264 -3.20 -15.78 23.70
C PRO A 264 -4.69 -15.45 23.53
N GLY A 265 -5.41 -16.22 22.70
CA GLY A 265 -6.86 -16.08 22.47
C GLY A 265 -7.31 -15.48 21.12
N GLN A 266 -6.39 -15.29 20.16
CA GLN A 266 -6.69 -14.73 18.81
C GLN A 266 -6.51 -15.73 17.64
N ILE A 267 -6.63 -17.04 17.88
CA ILE A 267 -6.51 -18.05 16.82
C ILE A 267 -7.87 -18.22 16.13
#